data_AF-A0A7W1UTJ1-F1
#
_entry.id   AF-A0A7W1UTJ1-F1
#
_cell.length_a   1.000
_cell.length_b   1.000
_cell.length_c   1.000
_cell.angle_alpha   90.00
_cell.angle_beta   90.00
_cell.angle_gamma   90.00
#
_symmetry.space_group_name_H-M   'P 1'
#
loop_
_entity.id
_entity.type
_entity.pdbx_description
1 polymer ?
#
loop_
_entity_poly.entity_id
_entity_poly.type
_entity_poly.pdbx_seq_one_letter_code
_entity_poly.pdbx_strand_id
1 'polypeptide(L)'
;MSGPRTCCVVAAALAVTVVACGREDSDRQDAAGPVGSIEPTIVTAAIPAPTTSLPGTAEATAVPTVDLSTTVAPTTTHGPAPPTTAMTSGTEVDLGRSVEDRPITAIRRGTPGGTTVLVIGVIHGDEDAGAAIIDALRELPVPEGIELWLVPSMNPDGQAAGTRQNAHGVDLNRNFPTNWGPVGQPGDWQYAGAGPASEPETRAMVSLSEQVRPDLTLWYHQDLFRINPSTGVDGEIRRRYADLTGLPILE
;
A
#
# COMPACT_ATOMS: atom_id res chain seq x y z
N MET A 1 -12.95 -30.39 23.97
CA MET A 1 -12.22 -29.19 24.43
C MET A 1 -11.25 -28.81 23.34
N SER A 2 -11.63 -27.85 22.48
CA SER A 2 -10.78 -27.37 21.38
C SER A 2 -10.10 -26.10 21.87
N GLY A 3 -8.79 -26.14 22.06
CA GLY A 3 -7.99 -24.99 22.49
C GLY A 3 -7.86 -23.95 21.37
N PRO A 4 -7.60 -22.67 21.70
CA PRO A 4 -7.40 -21.63 20.71
C PRO A 4 -6.13 -21.93 19.90
N ARG A 5 -6.27 -22.03 18.58
CA ARG A 5 -5.15 -22.07 17.65
C ARG A 5 -4.59 -20.66 17.53
N THR A 6 -3.44 -20.42 18.16
CA THR A 6 -2.62 -19.23 17.94
C THR A 6 -2.20 -19.21 16.46
N CYS A 7 -2.81 -18.34 15.66
CA CYS A 7 -2.31 -18.03 14.32
C CYS A 7 -1.07 -17.15 14.49
N CYS A 8 0.11 -17.73 14.27
CA CYS A 8 1.30 -16.92 14.00
C CYS A 8 1.12 -16.30 12.62
N VAL A 9 0.85 -14.99 12.56
CA VAL A 9 0.95 -14.22 11.32
C VAL A 9 2.45 -14.13 10.99
N VAL A 10 2.94 -15.04 10.17
CA VAL A 10 4.27 -14.94 9.57
C VAL A 10 4.14 -13.96 8.41
N ALA A 11 4.56 -12.72 8.62
CA ALA A 11 4.68 -11.73 7.56
C ALA A 11 5.83 -12.15 6.63
N ALA A 12 5.53 -12.96 5.62
CA ALA A 12 6.46 -13.33 4.57
C ALA A 12 6.45 -12.22 3.50
N ALA A 13 7.37 -11.25 3.59
CA ALA A 13 7.59 -10.28 2.52
C ALA A 13 8.12 -10.99 1.26
N LEU A 14 7.22 -11.21 0.29
CA LEU A 14 7.56 -11.59 -1.08
C LEU A 14 7.98 -10.32 -1.85
N ALA A 15 8.82 -10.44 -2.88
CA ALA A 15 9.25 -9.34 -3.74
C ALA A 15 9.08 -9.83 -5.19
N VAL A 16 8.42 -9.07 -6.06
CA VAL A 16 8.27 -9.41 -7.50
C VAL A 16 8.22 -8.09 -8.28
N THR A 17 8.98 -8.03 -9.37
CA THR A 17 8.98 -6.91 -10.31
C THR A 17 8.52 -7.41 -11.67
N VAL A 18 7.58 -6.70 -12.28
CA VAL A 18 7.28 -6.79 -13.73
C VAL A 18 8.23 -5.83 -14.43
N VAL A 19 9.11 -6.36 -15.29
CA VAL A 19 10.06 -5.55 -16.06
C VAL A 19 9.32 -4.83 -17.20
N ALA A 20 9.21 -3.50 -17.12
CA ALA A 20 9.02 -2.65 -18.28
C ALA A 20 10.41 -2.22 -18.79
N CYS A 21 10.78 -2.67 -19.99
CA CYS A 21 12.07 -2.33 -20.60
C CYS A 21 12.19 -0.82 -20.88
N GLY A 22 13.22 -0.17 -20.32
CA GLY A 22 13.56 1.23 -20.59
C GLY A 22 15.01 1.56 -20.27
N ARG A 23 15.88 1.36 -21.27
CA ARG A 23 17.25 1.88 -21.53
C ARG A 23 18.17 2.33 -20.38
N GLU A 24 19.37 1.73 -20.45
CA GLU A 24 20.59 1.94 -19.67
C GLU A 24 21.10 3.40 -19.67
N ASP A 25 21.62 3.84 -18.52
CA ASP A 25 22.88 4.59 -18.47
C ASP A 25 23.64 4.25 -17.18
N SER A 26 24.84 3.72 -17.39
CA SER A 26 25.83 3.27 -16.43
C SER A 26 26.65 4.43 -15.86
N ASP A 27 26.85 4.51 -14.53
CA ASP A 27 28.17 4.67 -13.90
C ASP A 27 28.13 4.98 -12.39
N ARG A 28 29.19 4.53 -11.68
CA ARG A 28 29.64 4.81 -10.29
C ARG A 28 29.11 3.85 -9.21
N GLN A 29 29.80 2.77 -8.83
CA GLN A 29 31.15 2.58 -8.28
C GLN A 29 31.27 2.95 -6.78
N ASP A 30 31.46 1.88 -5.98
CA ASP A 30 31.68 1.82 -4.54
C ASP A 30 32.88 2.64 -4.04
N ALA A 31 32.75 3.24 -2.86
CA ALA A 31 33.87 3.46 -1.94
C ALA A 31 33.39 3.69 -0.49
N ALA A 32 33.59 2.67 0.35
CA ALA A 32 33.56 2.80 1.80
C ALA A 32 34.86 3.45 2.31
N GLY A 33 34.74 4.53 3.09
CA GLY A 33 35.84 5.18 3.80
C GLY A 33 35.34 5.76 5.14
N PRO A 34 36.19 5.84 6.18
CA PRO A 34 35.74 6.09 7.54
C PRO A 34 35.44 7.59 7.77
N VAL A 35 34.28 7.88 8.33
CA VAL A 35 33.84 9.25 8.66
C VAL A 35 34.42 9.65 10.02
N GLY A 36 35.28 10.67 10.01
CA GLY A 36 35.81 11.32 11.20
C GLY A 36 34.75 12.17 11.92
N SER A 37 34.89 12.26 13.24
CA SER A 37 34.04 13.02 14.15
C SER A 37 34.01 14.51 13.81
N ILE A 38 32.81 15.07 13.65
CA ILE A 38 32.55 16.51 13.54
C ILE A 38 31.47 16.87 14.58
N GLU A 39 31.82 17.77 15.49
CA GLU A 39 30.93 18.30 16.52
C GLU A 39 29.85 19.21 15.91
N PRO A 40 28.61 19.21 16.42
CA PRO A 40 27.54 20.02 15.85
C PRO A 40 27.64 21.48 16.29
N THR A 41 27.80 22.38 15.32
CA THR A 41 27.59 23.83 15.50
C THR A 41 26.10 24.12 15.47
N ILE A 42 25.57 24.67 16.58
CA ILE A 42 24.18 25.11 16.71
C ILE A 42 23.99 26.39 15.91
N VAL A 43 23.14 26.36 14.88
CA VAL A 43 22.64 27.55 14.20
C VAL A 43 21.19 27.78 14.62
N THR A 44 20.96 28.81 15.44
CA THR A 44 19.63 29.28 15.82
C THR A 44 19.06 30.13 14.69
N ALA A 45 18.05 29.63 13.99
CA ALA A 45 17.24 30.43 13.07
C ALA A 45 15.91 30.81 13.74
N ALA A 46 15.64 32.12 13.80
CA ALA A 46 14.41 32.70 14.35
C ALA A 46 13.25 32.58 13.33
N ILE A 47 12.10 32.11 13.80
CA ILE A 47 10.84 32.02 13.03
C ILE A 47 10.03 33.30 13.26
N PRO A 48 9.58 34.04 12.23
CA PRO A 48 8.59 35.11 12.39
C PRO A 48 7.17 34.54 12.50
N ALA A 49 6.36 35.16 13.36
CA ALA A 49 4.97 34.78 13.61
C ALA A 49 4.04 35.10 12.41
N PRO A 50 2.98 34.29 12.18
CA PRO A 50 1.99 34.58 11.15
C PRO A 50 1.01 35.69 11.60
N THR A 51 0.74 36.62 10.70
CA THR A 51 -0.23 37.71 10.87
C THR A 51 -1.61 37.23 10.45
N THR A 52 -2.57 37.27 11.37
CA THR A 52 -3.98 36.94 11.11
C THR A 52 -4.67 38.08 10.38
N SER A 53 -5.28 37.82 9.21
CA SER A 53 -6.23 38.72 8.56
C SER A 53 -7.59 38.06 8.46
N LEU A 54 -8.62 38.75 8.97
CA LEU A 54 -10.03 38.36 8.92
C LEU A 54 -10.66 38.73 7.57
N PRO A 55 -11.69 38.01 7.07
CA PRO A 55 -12.46 38.43 5.90
C PRO A 55 -13.64 39.32 6.31
N GLY A 56 -13.83 40.43 5.60
CA GLY A 56 -14.97 41.33 5.73
C GLY A 56 -15.97 41.12 4.60
N THR A 57 -17.19 40.72 4.99
CA THR A 57 -18.51 41.04 4.41
C THR A 57 -18.76 40.86 2.91
N ALA A 58 -19.52 39.80 2.58
CA ALA A 58 -20.28 39.67 1.35
C ALA A 58 -21.61 40.44 1.47
N GLU A 59 -21.91 41.24 0.45
CA GLU A 59 -23.13 42.01 0.31
C GLU A 59 -24.19 41.18 -0.43
N ALA A 60 -25.41 41.18 0.10
CA ALA A 60 -26.55 40.44 -0.42
C ALA A 60 -27.21 41.19 -1.59
N THR A 61 -27.68 40.47 -2.61
CA THR A 61 -28.71 41.03 -3.50
C THR A 61 -29.63 39.95 -4.09
N ALA A 62 -30.90 40.09 -3.71
CA ALA A 62 -32.14 39.84 -4.42
C ALA A 62 -32.42 38.48 -5.12
N VAL A 63 -33.48 37.87 -4.62
CA VAL A 63 -34.35 36.85 -5.22
C VAL A 63 -35.08 37.42 -6.45
N PRO A 64 -35.35 36.57 -7.46
CA PRO A 64 -36.66 36.64 -8.12
C PRO A 64 -37.37 35.27 -8.13
N THR A 65 -38.65 35.34 -7.77
CA THR A 65 -39.67 34.29 -7.87
C THR A 65 -40.16 34.17 -9.31
N VAL A 66 -40.27 32.96 -9.85
CA VAL A 66 -41.19 32.47 -10.93
C VAL A 66 -40.70 31.07 -11.35
N ASP A 67 -41.46 30.07 -11.78
CA ASP A 67 -42.89 29.77 -11.92
C ASP A 67 -42.94 28.23 -12.12
N LEU A 68 -43.96 27.56 -11.60
CA LEU A 68 -44.12 26.10 -11.70
C LEU A 68 -44.75 25.74 -13.04
N SER A 69 -43.92 25.44 -14.05
CA SER A 69 -44.38 24.81 -15.30
C SER A 69 -44.04 23.33 -15.33
N THR A 70 -45.10 22.53 -15.22
CA THR A 70 -45.10 21.07 -15.37
C THR A 70 -44.83 20.70 -16.83
N THR A 71 -43.66 20.12 -17.13
CA THR A 71 -43.40 19.49 -18.43
C THR A 71 -43.41 17.97 -18.25
N VAL A 72 -44.39 17.32 -18.86
CA VAL A 72 -44.48 15.86 -18.99
C VAL A 72 -43.47 15.42 -20.05
N ALA A 73 -42.45 14.64 -19.66
CA ALA A 73 -41.52 14.01 -20.59
C ALA A 73 -42.18 12.82 -21.30
N PRO A 74 -41.86 12.55 -22.58
CA PRO A 74 -42.40 11.43 -23.32
C PRO A 74 -41.81 10.11 -22.82
N THR A 75 -42.68 9.11 -22.63
CA THR A 75 -42.30 7.72 -22.35
C THR A 75 -41.52 7.15 -23.54
N THR A 76 -40.20 7.09 -23.43
CA THR A 76 -39.38 6.26 -24.30
C THR A 76 -39.34 4.84 -23.73
N THR A 77 -40.01 3.92 -24.41
CA THR A 77 -39.94 2.48 -24.16
C THR A 77 -38.51 2.00 -24.40
N HIS A 78 -37.72 1.86 -23.33
CA HIS A 78 -36.43 1.17 -23.39
C HIS A 78 -36.70 -0.33 -23.56
N GLY A 79 -36.34 -0.90 -24.72
CA GLY A 79 -36.19 -2.34 -24.87
C GLY A 79 -35.14 -2.88 -23.90
N PRO A 80 -35.17 -4.17 -23.55
CA PRO A 80 -34.19 -4.73 -22.63
C PRO A 80 -32.79 -4.57 -23.24
N ALA A 81 -31.96 -3.76 -22.61
CA ALA A 81 -30.54 -3.71 -22.90
C ALA A 81 -29.97 -5.14 -22.77
N PRO A 82 -29.04 -5.56 -23.64
CA PRO A 82 -28.34 -6.82 -23.44
C PRO A 82 -27.68 -6.77 -22.06
N PRO A 83 -27.56 -7.90 -21.35
CA PRO A 83 -26.89 -7.91 -20.06
C PRO A 83 -25.46 -7.45 -20.28
N THR A 84 -25.18 -6.21 -19.89
CA THR A 84 -23.81 -5.77 -19.66
C THR A 84 -23.35 -6.65 -18.51
N THR A 85 -22.48 -7.62 -18.81
CA THR A 85 -21.79 -8.37 -17.77
C THR A 85 -21.00 -7.32 -17.00
N ALA A 86 -21.53 -6.88 -15.87
CA ALA A 86 -20.85 -5.94 -14.99
C ALA A 86 -19.55 -6.63 -14.58
N MET A 87 -18.43 -6.14 -15.12
CA MET A 87 -17.11 -6.47 -14.61
C MET A 87 -17.14 -6.08 -13.14
N THR A 88 -17.18 -7.06 -12.24
CA THR A 88 -17.25 -6.79 -10.81
C THR A 88 -15.87 -6.26 -10.37
N SER A 89 -15.66 -4.96 -10.57
CA SER A 89 -14.71 -4.17 -9.79
C SER A 89 -15.05 -4.46 -8.33
N GLY A 90 -14.09 -4.97 -7.56
CA GLY A 90 -14.35 -5.49 -6.22
C GLY A 90 -14.98 -4.48 -5.26
N THR A 91 -15.29 -4.94 -4.05
CA THR A 91 -15.73 -4.04 -2.98
C THR A 91 -14.53 -3.31 -2.41
N GLU A 92 -14.53 -1.97 -2.48
CA GLU A 92 -13.54 -1.14 -1.78
C GLU A 92 -13.75 -1.19 -0.26
N VAL A 93 -12.66 -1.27 0.48
CA VAL A 93 -12.63 -1.32 1.94
C VAL A 93 -11.65 -0.25 2.44
N ASP A 94 -12.15 0.67 3.27
CA ASP A 94 -11.31 1.67 3.94
C ASP A 94 -10.53 1.01 5.08
N LEU A 95 -9.21 1.17 5.08
CA LEU A 95 -8.30 0.64 6.10
C LEU A 95 -7.78 1.73 7.03
N GLY A 96 -8.11 3.00 6.75
CA GLY A 96 -7.67 4.15 7.51
C GLY A 96 -6.88 5.15 6.67
N ARG A 97 -5.99 5.87 7.35
CA ARG A 97 -5.26 7.01 6.79
C ARG A 97 -3.77 6.88 7.05
N SER A 98 -2.96 7.39 6.13
CA SER A 98 -1.53 7.58 6.29
C SER A 98 -1.22 8.77 7.20
N VAL A 99 0.06 9.04 7.44
CA VAL A 99 0.55 10.19 8.22
C VAL A 99 0.02 11.52 7.66
N GLU A 100 0.04 11.71 6.35
CA GLU A 100 -0.45 12.91 5.67
C GLU A 100 -1.93 12.81 5.25
N ASP A 101 -2.71 11.96 5.93
CA ASP A 101 -4.16 11.81 5.77
C ASP A 101 -4.63 11.28 4.39
N ARG A 102 -3.74 10.60 3.63
CA ARG A 102 -4.13 9.90 2.40
C ARG A 102 -4.86 8.60 2.75
N PRO A 103 -5.91 8.22 2.00
CA PRO A 103 -6.62 6.98 2.23
C PRO A 103 -5.72 5.76 2.00
N ILE A 104 -5.81 4.78 2.91
CA ILE A 104 -5.26 3.45 2.73
C ILE A 104 -6.43 2.51 2.50
N THR A 105 -6.47 1.82 1.37
CA THR A 105 -7.64 1.03 0.95
C THR A 105 -7.26 -0.37 0.52
N ALA A 106 -8.20 -1.30 0.66
CA ALA A 106 -8.17 -2.61 -0.01
C ALA A 106 -9.34 -2.77 -0.99
N ILE A 107 -9.20 -3.72 -1.91
CA ILE A 107 -10.26 -4.19 -2.80
C ILE A 107 -10.48 -5.67 -2.52
N ARG A 108 -11.71 -6.05 -2.19
CA ARG A 108 -12.13 -7.43 -1.95
C ARG A 108 -12.88 -7.99 -3.17
N ARG A 109 -12.46 -9.17 -3.65
CA ARG A 109 -13.03 -9.85 -4.82
C ARG A 109 -13.14 -11.37 -4.58
N GLY A 110 -13.89 -12.04 -5.46
CA GLY A 110 -13.99 -13.50 -5.45
C GLY A 110 -15.05 -14.06 -4.51
N THR A 111 -14.83 -15.27 -4.00
CA THR A 111 -15.80 -16.05 -3.22
C THR A 111 -15.66 -15.74 -1.72
N PRO A 112 -16.64 -15.08 -1.06
CA PRO A 112 -16.61 -14.86 0.38
C PRO A 112 -16.50 -16.18 1.16
N GLY A 113 -15.55 -16.26 2.10
CA GLY A 113 -15.28 -17.46 2.90
C GLY A 113 -14.46 -18.53 2.17
N GLY A 114 -13.95 -18.24 0.97
CA GLY A 114 -12.99 -19.08 0.25
C GLY A 114 -11.58 -19.03 0.85
N THR A 115 -10.63 -19.69 0.18
CA THR A 115 -9.20 -19.55 0.51
C THR A 115 -8.81 -18.09 0.33
N THR A 116 -8.33 -17.48 1.40
CA THR A 116 -8.14 -16.04 1.47
C THR A 116 -6.71 -15.67 1.09
N VAL A 117 -6.57 -14.90 0.02
CA VAL A 117 -5.29 -14.43 -0.50
C VAL A 117 -5.22 -12.91 -0.35
N LEU A 118 -4.21 -12.42 0.35
CA LEU A 118 -3.92 -11.00 0.50
C LEU A 118 -2.70 -10.63 -0.36
N VAL A 119 -2.82 -9.60 -1.20
CA VAL A 119 -1.75 -9.11 -2.05
C VAL A 119 -1.51 -7.63 -1.76
N ILE A 120 -0.29 -7.26 -1.45
CA ILE A 120 0.14 -5.88 -1.20
C ILE A 120 1.10 -5.46 -2.31
N GLY A 121 0.73 -4.40 -3.03
CA GLY A 121 1.52 -3.87 -4.15
C GLY A 121 2.74 -3.08 -3.69
N VAL A 122 2.53 -2.10 -2.80
CA VAL A 122 3.55 -1.12 -2.46
C VAL A 122 3.67 -0.93 -0.95
N ILE A 123 4.87 -1.16 -0.43
CA ILE A 123 5.27 -0.87 0.97
C ILE A 123 6.35 0.21 1.04
N HIS A 124 7.28 0.24 0.08
CA HIS A 124 8.22 1.34 -0.10
C HIS A 124 7.72 2.25 -1.22
N GLY A 125 7.66 3.56 -0.98
CA GLY A 125 6.99 4.47 -1.90
C GLY A 125 7.70 4.70 -3.24
N ASP A 126 8.99 4.38 -3.33
CA ASP A 126 9.76 4.36 -4.56
C ASP A 126 9.67 2.99 -5.29
N GLU A 127 8.80 2.08 -4.82
CA GLU A 127 8.67 0.70 -5.30
C GLU A 127 7.37 0.40 -6.11
N ASP A 128 7.04 1.22 -7.11
CA ASP A 128 5.72 1.21 -7.79
C ASP A 128 5.39 -0.01 -8.68
N ALA A 129 6.35 -0.87 -9.05
CA ALA A 129 6.06 -2.00 -9.95
C ALA A 129 4.99 -2.96 -9.43
N GLY A 130 4.84 -3.08 -8.10
CA GLY A 130 3.79 -3.91 -7.50
C GLY A 130 2.38 -3.35 -7.72
N ALA A 131 2.22 -2.02 -7.89
CA ALA A 131 0.92 -1.41 -8.20
C ALA A 131 0.38 -1.89 -9.55
N ALA A 132 1.24 -2.06 -10.56
CA ALA A 132 0.85 -2.61 -11.86
C ALA A 132 0.34 -4.06 -11.77
N ILE A 133 0.87 -4.86 -10.84
CA ILE A 133 0.38 -6.21 -10.58
C ILE A 133 -1.02 -6.15 -9.95
N ILE A 134 -1.23 -5.23 -9.01
CA ILE A 134 -2.54 -5.00 -8.40
C ILE A 134 -3.56 -4.60 -9.48
N ASP A 135 -3.21 -3.70 -10.38
CA ASP A 135 -4.09 -3.29 -11.48
C ASP A 135 -4.46 -4.45 -12.40
N ALA A 136 -3.50 -5.30 -12.76
CA ALA A 136 -3.80 -6.52 -13.52
C ALA A 136 -4.75 -7.46 -12.75
N LEU A 137 -4.53 -7.66 -11.45
CA LEU A 137 -5.37 -8.51 -10.59
C LEU A 137 -6.77 -7.94 -10.33
N ARG A 138 -6.99 -6.63 -10.51
CA ARG A 138 -8.33 -6.03 -10.47
C ARG A 138 -9.19 -6.44 -11.67
N GLU A 139 -8.56 -6.66 -12.83
CA GLU A 139 -9.26 -6.95 -14.07
C GLU A 139 -9.39 -8.45 -14.35
N LEU A 140 -8.39 -9.24 -13.95
CA LEU A 140 -8.40 -10.68 -14.17
C LEU A 140 -9.54 -11.38 -13.41
N PRO A 141 -10.10 -12.48 -13.96
CA PRO A 141 -11.08 -13.28 -13.26
C PRO A 141 -10.44 -13.91 -12.01
N VAL A 142 -11.14 -13.84 -10.88
CA VAL A 142 -10.72 -14.52 -9.65
C VAL A 142 -11.12 -16.00 -9.76
N PRO A 143 -10.20 -16.96 -9.56
CA PRO A 143 -10.54 -18.38 -9.57
C PRO A 143 -11.62 -18.73 -8.55
N GLU A 144 -12.44 -19.74 -8.86
CA GLU A 144 -13.49 -20.22 -7.95
C GLU A 144 -12.90 -20.65 -6.61
N GLY A 145 -13.57 -20.28 -5.51
CA GLY A 145 -13.15 -20.64 -4.15
C GLY A 145 -12.03 -19.76 -3.58
N ILE A 146 -11.57 -18.73 -4.31
CA ILE A 146 -10.60 -17.75 -3.79
C ILE A 146 -11.31 -16.48 -3.33
N GLU A 147 -10.99 -16.04 -2.12
CA GLU A 147 -11.28 -14.70 -1.63
C GLU A 147 -10.03 -13.84 -1.78
N LEU A 148 -10.05 -12.88 -2.70
CA LEU A 148 -8.89 -12.06 -3.03
C LEU A 148 -9.00 -10.67 -2.41
N TRP A 149 -7.99 -10.29 -1.64
CA TRP A 149 -7.79 -8.97 -1.07
C TRP A 149 -6.59 -8.29 -1.71
N LEU A 150 -6.79 -7.10 -2.27
CA LEU A 150 -5.76 -6.33 -2.96
C LEU A 150 -5.55 -5.00 -2.25
N VAL A 151 -4.35 -4.77 -1.70
CA VAL A 151 -3.91 -3.48 -1.17
C VAL A 151 -2.99 -2.84 -2.21
N PRO A 152 -3.42 -1.79 -2.93
CA PRO A 152 -2.60 -1.16 -3.96
C PRO A 152 -1.30 -0.60 -3.37
N SER A 153 -1.44 0.11 -2.25
CA SER A 153 -0.33 0.65 -1.50
C SER A 153 -0.71 0.78 -0.03
N MET A 154 0.21 0.40 0.84
CA MET A 154 0.14 0.75 2.26
C MET A 154 0.90 2.04 2.57
N ASN A 155 1.68 2.57 1.63
CA ASN A 155 2.52 3.76 1.80
C ASN A 155 2.20 4.85 0.75
N PRO A 156 0.97 5.39 0.75
CA PRO A 156 0.59 6.41 -0.23
C PRO A 156 1.39 7.71 -0.08
N ASP A 157 1.92 7.99 1.11
CA ASP A 157 2.73 9.18 1.37
C ASP A 157 4.12 9.05 0.75
N GLY A 158 4.77 7.90 0.98
CA GLY A 158 6.05 7.59 0.34
C GLY A 158 5.93 7.59 -1.19
N GLN A 159 4.84 7.06 -1.74
CA GLN A 159 4.60 7.09 -3.19
C GLN A 159 4.46 8.52 -3.72
N ALA A 160 3.67 9.35 -3.05
CA ALA A 160 3.51 10.75 -3.43
C ALA A 160 4.84 11.52 -3.38
N ALA A 161 5.73 11.16 -2.46
CA ALA A 161 7.06 11.74 -2.31
C ALA A 161 8.14 11.07 -3.17
N GLY A 162 7.88 9.91 -3.76
CA GLY A 162 8.89 9.09 -4.44
C GLY A 162 10.00 8.58 -3.51
N THR A 163 9.65 8.24 -2.27
CA THR A 163 10.61 7.81 -1.23
C THR A 163 10.28 6.43 -0.70
N ARG A 164 11.32 5.64 -0.38
CA ARG A 164 11.19 4.37 0.33
C ARG A 164 10.35 4.46 1.60
N GLN A 165 10.60 5.49 2.42
CA GLN A 165 10.02 5.65 3.74
C GLN A 165 8.62 6.29 3.66
N ASN A 166 7.86 6.26 4.76
CA ASN A 166 6.64 7.06 4.88
C ASN A 166 6.97 8.55 5.18
N ALA A 167 5.96 9.40 5.38
CA ALA A 167 6.16 10.83 5.65
C ALA A 167 6.90 11.14 6.97
N HIS A 168 6.97 10.21 7.91
CA HIS A 168 7.80 10.34 9.12
C HIS A 168 9.26 9.90 8.92
N GLY A 169 9.65 9.47 7.71
CA GLY A 169 10.98 8.92 7.44
C GLY A 169 11.18 7.52 8.03
N VAL A 170 10.09 6.76 8.26
CA VAL A 170 10.16 5.39 8.77
C VAL A 170 10.14 4.39 7.62
N ASP A 171 11.07 3.43 7.64
CA ASP A 171 11.00 2.23 6.80
C ASP A 171 9.91 1.31 7.36
N LEU A 172 8.75 1.29 6.69
CA LEU A 172 7.59 0.50 7.13
C LEU A 172 7.89 -1.00 7.19
N ASN A 173 8.86 -1.51 6.41
CA ASN A 173 9.33 -2.90 6.44
C ASN A 173 10.25 -3.20 7.64
N ARG A 174 10.49 -2.22 8.51
CA ARG A 174 11.12 -2.38 9.83
C ARG A 174 10.18 -2.04 10.98
N ASN A 175 8.99 -1.49 10.71
CA ASN A 175 8.07 -1.01 11.74
C ASN A 175 7.08 -2.07 12.23
N PHE A 176 6.94 -3.23 11.56
CA PHE A 176 6.03 -4.29 12.00
C PHE A 176 6.37 -4.84 13.40
N PRO A 177 5.37 -5.22 14.22
CA PRO A 177 5.58 -5.55 15.63
C PRO A 177 6.29 -6.89 15.87
N THR A 178 6.19 -7.83 14.92
CA THR A 178 6.81 -9.15 15.03
C THR A 178 8.33 -9.04 14.91
N ASN A 179 9.05 -9.53 15.93
CA ASN A 179 10.51 -9.43 16.02
C ASN A 179 11.05 -8.01 15.85
N TRP A 180 10.26 -7.01 16.23
CA TRP A 180 10.67 -5.61 16.12
C TRP A 180 11.91 -5.34 17.00
N GLY A 181 12.83 -4.56 16.46
CA GLY A 181 13.96 -4.01 17.19
C GLY A 181 14.26 -2.60 16.69
N PRO A 182 14.94 -1.76 17.50
CA PRO A 182 15.29 -0.41 17.11
C PRO A 182 16.39 -0.43 16.05
N VAL A 183 16.01 -0.56 14.77
CA VAL A 183 16.91 -0.47 13.62
C VAL A 183 17.02 0.98 13.19
N GLY A 184 18.26 1.48 13.10
CA GLY A 184 18.54 2.86 12.72
C GLY A 184 18.06 3.93 13.72
N GLN A 185 18.28 5.18 13.35
CA GLN A 185 17.84 6.42 14.01
C GLN A 185 17.07 7.27 13.00
N PRO A 186 16.29 8.29 13.43
CA PRO A 186 15.64 9.21 12.50
C PRO A 186 16.61 9.76 11.45
N GLY A 187 16.28 9.59 10.17
CA GLY A 187 17.13 9.95 9.03
C GLY A 187 17.91 8.79 8.41
N ASP A 188 18.06 7.66 9.12
CA ASP A 188 18.66 6.45 8.54
C ASP A 188 17.70 5.78 7.56
N TRP A 189 18.25 5.21 6.49
CA TRP A 189 17.49 4.53 5.43
C TRP A 189 16.54 3.43 5.93
N GLN A 190 16.93 2.73 7.00
CA GLN A 190 16.17 1.63 7.60
C GLN A 190 15.60 1.98 8.98
N TYR A 191 15.38 3.27 9.28
CA TYR A 191 14.81 3.69 10.56
C TYR A 191 13.48 2.97 10.83
N ALA A 192 13.43 2.21 11.94
CA ALA A 192 12.31 1.34 12.29
C ALA A 192 11.14 2.04 12.99
N GLY A 193 11.21 3.36 13.17
CA GLY A 193 10.23 4.13 13.93
C GLY A 193 10.50 4.13 15.44
N ALA A 194 9.65 4.84 16.17
CA ALA A 194 9.80 5.04 17.63
C ALA A 194 9.43 3.79 18.46
N GLY A 195 8.77 2.81 17.84
CA GLY A 195 8.34 1.58 18.48
C GLY A 195 7.66 0.63 17.49
N PRO A 196 7.31 -0.59 17.94
CA PRO A 196 6.58 -1.55 17.11
C PRO A 196 5.22 -0.97 16.72
N ALA A 197 4.90 -1.02 15.42
CA ALA A 197 3.69 -0.46 14.84
C ALA A 197 3.42 0.99 15.25
N SER A 198 4.47 1.81 15.34
CA SER A 198 4.32 3.25 15.61
C SER A 198 3.57 3.98 14.49
N GLU A 199 3.72 3.51 13.26
CA GLU A 199 3.17 4.19 12.08
C GLU A 199 1.70 3.81 11.83
N PRO A 200 0.86 4.78 11.41
CA PRO A 200 -0.53 4.48 11.07
C PRO A 200 -0.66 3.49 9.90
N GLU A 201 0.25 3.55 8.91
CA GLU A 201 0.29 2.63 7.77
C GLU A 201 0.49 1.17 8.23
N THR A 202 1.45 0.96 9.14
CA THR A 202 1.71 -0.36 9.72
C THR A 202 0.53 -0.86 10.54
N ARG A 203 -0.10 0.01 11.34
CA ARG A 203 -1.30 -0.35 12.12
C ARG A 203 -2.48 -0.75 11.22
N ALA A 204 -2.66 -0.10 10.08
CA ALA A 204 -3.68 -0.47 9.10
C ALA A 204 -3.48 -1.91 8.58
N MET A 205 -2.24 -2.28 8.23
CA MET A 205 -1.93 -3.63 7.74
C MET A 205 -2.03 -4.70 8.83
N VAL A 206 -1.63 -4.37 10.06
CA VAL A 206 -1.81 -5.27 11.23
C VAL A 206 -3.30 -5.53 11.45
N SER A 207 -4.12 -4.48 11.50
CA SER A 207 -5.57 -4.63 11.70
C SER A 207 -6.23 -5.40 10.57
N LEU A 208 -5.87 -5.13 9.31
CA LEU A 208 -6.36 -5.89 8.16
C LEU A 208 -6.01 -7.38 8.29
N SER A 209 -4.76 -7.70 8.62
CA SER A 209 -4.30 -9.09 8.75
C SER A 209 -5.02 -9.84 9.88
N GLU A 210 -5.28 -9.17 11.01
CA GLU A 210 -6.03 -9.73 12.13
C GLU A 210 -7.50 -9.99 11.79
N GLN A 211 -8.13 -9.10 11.02
CA GLN A 211 -9.53 -9.23 10.62
C GLN A 211 -9.71 -10.29 9.52
N VAL A 212 -8.86 -10.26 8.50
CA VAL A 212 -8.97 -11.10 7.30
C VAL A 212 -8.39 -12.49 7.54
N ARG A 213 -7.31 -12.61 8.33
CA ARG A 213 -6.58 -13.85 8.60
C ARG A 213 -6.29 -14.65 7.32
N PRO A 214 -5.50 -14.07 6.38
CA PRO A 214 -5.26 -14.69 5.08
C PRO A 214 -4.54 -16.03 5.21
N ASP A 215 -4.87 -16.96 4.31
CA ASP A 215 -4.16 -18.23 4.15
C ASP A 215 -2.83 -18.04 3.41
N LEU A 216 -2.74 -17.00 2.57
CA LEU A 216 -1.55 -16.61 1.82
C LEU A 216 -1.46 -15.08 1.72
N THR A 217 -0.30 -14.53 2.07
CA THR A 217 0.02 -13.11 1.84
C THR A 217 1.18 -12.99 0.86
N LEU A 218 0.98 -12.19 -0.19
CA LEU A 218 2.00 -11.82 -1.16
C LEU A 218 2.32 -10.34 -0.99
N TRP A 219 3.59 -10.04 -0.78
CA TRP A 219 4.10 -8.67 -0.85
C TRP A 219 4.81 -8.51 -2.19
N TYR A 220 4.84 -7.30 -2.72
CA TYR A 220 5.66 -6.96 -3.86
C TYR A 220 6.62 -5.83 -3.50
N HIS A 221 7.82 -5.94 -4.04
CA HIS A 221 8.94 -5.05 -3.85
C HIS A 221 9.69 -4.97 -5.18
N GLN A 222 10.47 -3.91 -5.36
CA GLN A 222 11.47 -3.81 -6.41
C GLN A 222 12.82 -3.39 -5.80
N ASP A 223 13.95 -3.68 -6.43
CA ASP A 223 14.17 -4.16 -7.80
C ASP A 223 15.11 -5.38 -7.86
N LEU A 224 15.22 -6.12 -6.75
CA LEU A 224 16.16 -7.24 -6.58
C LEU A 224 15.95 -8.46 -7.50
N PHE A 225 14.91 -8.45 -8.35
CA PHE A 225 14.58 -9.51 -9.32
C PHE A 225 14.69 -10.93 -8.76
N ARG A 226 14.11 -11.17 -7.58
CA ARG A 226 14.25 -12.45 -6.86
C ARG A 226 13.10 -12.69 -5.88
N ILE A 227 12.99 -13.93 -5.45
CA ILE A 227 12.15 -14.34 -4.33
C ILE A 227 13.05 -14.63 -3.13
N ASN A 228 12.74 -14.01 -1.98
CA ASN A 228 13.50 -14.27 -0.74
C ASN A 228 13.30 -15.74 -0.29
N PRO A 229 14.35 -16.45 0.14
CA PRO A 229 14.23 -17.85 0.55
C PRO A 229 13.43 -17.99 1.86
N SER A 230 12.84 -19.17 2.06
CA SER A 230 12.23 -19.59 3.33
C SER A 230 12.35 -21.11 3.48
N THR A 231 11.95 -21.62 4.64
CA THR A 231 11.91 -23.06 4.94
C THR A 231 10.48 -23.51 5.23
N GLY A 232 10.26 -24.83 5.34
CA GLY A 232 8.94 -25.39 5.60
C GLY A 232 7.93 -25.12 4.47
N VAL A 233 6.66 -24.97 4.84
CA VAL A 233 5.54 -24.72 3.89
C VAL A 233 5.76 -23.42 3.12
N ASP A 234 6.24 -22.36 3.77
CA ASP A 234 6.58 -21.11 3.10
C ASP A 234 7.66 -21.30 2.03
N GLY A 235 8.68 -22.10 2.33
CA GLY A 235 9.73 -22.44 1.38
C GLY A 235 9.19 -23.22 0.16
N GLU A 236 8.25 -24.13 0.36
CA GLU A 236 7.55 -24.85 -0.72
C GLU A 236 6.75 -23.91 -1.62
N ILE A 237 5.97 -23.01 -1.01
CA ILE A 237 5.16 -22.01 -1.74
C ILE A 237 6.08 -21.08 -2.56
N ARG A 238 7.17 -20.59 -1.96
CA ARG A 238 8.10 -19.69 -2.65
C ARG A 238 8.82 -20.36 -3.81
N ARG A 239 9.26 -21.62 -3.66
CA ARG A 239 9.80 -22.42 -4.78
C ARG A 239 8.78 -22.61 -5.90
N ARG A 240 7.53 -22.93 -5.55
CA ARG A 240 6.47 -23.06 -6.55
C ARG A 240 6.22 -21.74 -7.29
N TYR A 241 6.21 -20.62 -6.58
CA TYR A 241 6.04 -19.30 -7.19
C TYR A 241 7.23 -18.94 -8.09
N ALA A 242 8.46 -19.29 -7.69
CA ALA A 242 9.66 -19.17 -8.51
C ALA A 242 9.54 -19.96 -9.83
N ASP A 243 9.12 -21.23 -9.76
CA ASP A 243 8.94 -22.09 -10.93
C ASP A 243 7.91 -21.51 -11.92
N LEU A 244 6.83 -20.90 -11.40
CA LEU A 244 5.76 -20.32 -12.22
C LEU A 244 6.17 -19.01 -12.88
N THR A 245 7.03 -18.22 -12.23
CA THR A 245 7.43 -16.89 -12.70
C THR A 245 8.77 -16.87 -13.42
N GLY A 246 9.59 -17.90 -13.24
CA GLY A 246 10.98 -17.93 -13.69
C GLY A 246 11.92 -17.06 -12.85
N LEU A 247 11.47 -16.52 -11.71
CA LEU A 247 12.31 -15.71 -10.83
C LEU A 247 13.26 -16.58 -9.99
N PRO A 248 14.50 -16.14 -9.77
CA PRO A 248 15.45 -16.89 -8.94
C PRO A 248 15.10 -16.81 -7.45
N ILE A 249 15.44 -17.88 -6.71
CA ILE A 249 15.57 -17.86 -5.25
C ILE A 249 17.07 -17.83 -4.96
N LEU A 250 17.51 -16.84 -4.18
CA LEU A 250 18.90 -16.77 -3.71
C LEU A 250 18.97 -17.36 -2.31
N GLU A 251 19.69 -18.48 -2.16
CA GLU A 251 20.01 -19.13 -0.88
C GLU A 251 21.18 -18.45 -0.17
#